data_AF-A0A0G0WMW4-F1
#
_entry.id   AF-A0A0G0WMW4-F1
#
_cell.length_a   1.000
_cell.length_b   1.000
_cell.length_c   1.000
_cell.angle_alpha   90.00
_cell.angle_beta   90.00
_cell.angle_gamma   90.00
#
_symmetry.space_group_name_H-M   'P 1'
#
loop_
_entity.id
_entity.type
_entity.pdbx_description
1 polymer ?
#
loop_
_entity_poly.entity_id
_entity_poly.type
_entity_poly.pdbx_seq_one_letter_code
_entity_poly.pdbx_strand_id
1 'polypeptide(L)'
;MSKEKNNITITDPFKNKKHINYALVESVRPMMYKSLKYWGKKPHNIFRKYIENYTKENEIVLDAFAGSGITPLEAVQANRKAVAIDLNPVSTFMIEILAKPLNYSKFGKYYNEILGKFIEKEKELGFFITKCEKCKNTARVTGIHWDGSTPILIRYECSCTKGIQGKIPDDFDKEIIQKTDNIETPYWYPEDEFPKTDFFKSVRRGVGNQYYKLWTNRTLYLLSFLYKEIEDVNDEETKDFLKFAFISMVHLVTIMVSARRPKTKRPDSGSWGRPAWSKIR
;
A
#
# COMPACT_ATOMS: atom_id res chain seq x y z
N MET A 1 51.64 -8.33 32.31
CA MET A 1 50.49 -8.53 31.38
C MET A 1 51.03 -8.55 29.96
N SER A 2 51.14 -9.73 29.36
CA SER A 2 51.55 -9.90 27.96
C SER A 2 50.47 -9.32 27.05
N LYS A 3 50.85 -8.38 26.18
CA LYS A 3 50.02 -7.96 25.04
C LYS A 3 49.98 -9.11 24.04
N GLU A 4 49.00 -10.00 24.14
CA GLU A 4 48.69 -10.90 23.04
C GLU A 4 48.30 -10.05 21.84
N LYS A 5 49.20 -9.95 20.87
CA LYS A 5 48.87 -9.43 19.55
C LYS A 5 47.96 -10.45 18.90
N ASN A 6 46.65 -10.20 18.94
CA ASN A 6 45.69 -10.90 18.08
C ASN A 6 46.02 -10.56 16.62
N ASN A 7 46.88 -11.37 16.00
CA ASN A 7 47.15 -11.33 14.57
C ASN A 7 45.92 -11.88 13.84
N ILE A 8 44.92 -11.03 13.61
CA ILE A 8 43.80 -11.35 12.73
C ILE A 8 44.37 -11.52 11.32
N THR A 9 44.45 -12.75 10.84
CA THR A 9 44.87 -13.03 9.47
C THR A 9 43.64 -12.90 8.58
N ILE A 10 43.57 -11.83 7.79
CA ILE A 10 42.52 -11.67 6.78
C ILE A 10 42.89 -12.57 5.60
N THR A 11 42.38 -13.80 5.60
CA THR A 11 42.44 -14.68 4.43
C THR A 11 41.33 -14.30 3.47
N ASP A 12 41.64 -14.12 2.18
CA ASP A 12 40.61 -13.96 1.14
C ASP A 12 39.79 -15.26 1.03
N PRO A 13 38.52 -15.28 1.47
CA PRO A 13 37.70 -16.49 1.44
C PRO A 13 37.32 -16.91 0.02
N PHE A 14 37.61 -16.07 -0.99
CA PHE A 14 37.24 -16.29 -2.38
C PHE A 14 38.44 -16.55 -3.30
N LYS A 15 39.66 -16.68 -2.76
CA LYS A 15 40.90 -16.87 -3.55
C LYS A 15 40.81 -17.98 -4.61
N ASN A 16 40.06 -19.04 -4.34
CA ASN A 16 39.89 -20.20 -5.23
C ASN A 16 38.54 -20.19 -5.99
N LYS A 17 37.75 -19.12 -5.93
CA LYS A 17 36.49 -18.99 -6.68
C LYS A 17 36.71 -18.25 -7.99
N LYS A 18 36.02 -18.70 -9.04
CA LYS A 18 35.94 -17.94 -10.29
C LYS A 18 35.13 -16.68 -10.06
N HIS A 19 35.75 -15.52 -10.19
CA HIS A 19 35.08 -14.23 -10.04
C HIS A 19 34.19 -13.93 -11.24
N ILE A 20 33.04 -13.31 -10.98
CA ILE A 20 32.20 -12.72 -12.02
C ILE A 20 32.86 -11.39 -12.44
N ASN A 21 33.54 -11.40 -13.58
CA ASN A 21 34.29 -10.27 -14.14
C ASN A 21 33.75 -9.84 -15.53
N TYR A 22 32.46 -10.07 -15.76
CA TYR A 22 31.75 -9.74 -16.99
C TYR A 22 30.38 -9.14 -16.65
N ALA A 23 29.80 -8.39 -17.60
CA ALA A 23 28.50 -7.76 -17.43
C ALA A 23 27.37 -8.81 -17.44
N LEU A 24 26.45 -8.68 -16.49
CA LEU A 24 25.19 -9.42 -16.47
C LEU A 24 24.05 -8.49 -16.91
N VAL A 25 23.13 -9.02 -17.70
CA VAL A 25 21.98 -8.26 -18.22
C VAL A 25 20.81 -8.39 -17.24
N GLU A 26 20.17 -7.27 -16.90
CA GLU A 26 18.97 -7.26 -16.07
C GLU A 26 17.81 -7.94 -16.81
N SER A 27 17.14 -8.88 -16.13
CA SER A 27 15.91 -9.49 -16.62
C SER A 27 14.67 -8.70 -16.21
N VAL A 28 13.53 -9.00 -16.84
CA VAL A 28 12.24 -8.42 -16.47
C VAL A 28 11.89 -8.78 -15.04
N ARG A 29 11.59 -7.77 -14.21
CA ARG A 29 11.28 -7.98 -12.78
C ARG A 29 9.92 -8.69 -12.59
N PRO A 30 9.90 -9.81 -11.84
CA PRO A 30 8.67 -10.44 -11.34
C PRO A 30 7.77 -9.50 -10.54
N MET A 31 6.49 -9.86 -10.40
CA MET A 31 5.49 -9.06 -9.69
C MET A 31 5.81 -8.86 -8.20
N MET A 32 6.37 -9.86 -7.53
CA MET A 32 6.76 -9.75 -6.11
C MET A 32 7.71 -8.57 -5.86
N TYR A 33 8.58 -8.24 -6.83
CA TYR A 33 9.50 -7.12 -6.75
C TYR A 33 8.89 -5.78 -7.19
N LYS A 34 7.59 -5.70 -7.41
CA LYS A 34 6.88 -4.46 -7.77
C LYS A 34 6.01 -3.91 -6.64
N SER A 35 5.86 -4.64 -5.54
CA SER A 35 5.00 -4.31 -4.39
C SER A 35 5.43 -3.03 -3.65
N LEU A 36 6.72 -2.85 -3.39
CA LEU A 36 7.26 -1.66 -2.69
C LEU A 36 7.96 -0.71 -3.67
N LYS A 37 7.56 0.55 -3.80
CA LYS A 37 8.33 1.49 -4.64
C LYS A 37 9.66 1.85 -3.96
N TYR A 38 10.78 1.64 -4.65
CA TYR A 38 12.12 1.92 -4.12
C TYR A 38 13.02 2.39 -5.27
N TRP A 39 13.77 3.48 -5.10
CA TRP A 39 14.49 4.13 -6.20
C TRP A 39 15.82 3.41 -6.53
N GLY A 40 16.40 2.71 -5.55
CA GLY A 40 17.67 1.98 -5.69
C GLY A 40 17.55 0.48 -5.92
N LYS A 41 16.41 -0.03 -6.44
CA LYS A 41 16.21 -1.48 -6.61
C LYS A 41 17.27 -2.09 -7.51
N LYS A 42 17.90 -3.15 -7.00
CA LYS A 42 18.90 -3.91 -7.74
C LYS A 42 18.24 -4.96 -8.64
N PRO A 43 18.88 -5.34 -9.77
CA PRO A 43 18.39 -6.41 -10.62
C PRO A 43 18.43 -7.77 -9.91
N HIS A 44 17.26 -8.35 -9.68
CA HIS A 44 17.11 -9.60 -8.93
C HIS A 44 17.95 -10.76 -9.48
N ASN A 45 17.92 -10.98 -10.80
CA ASN A 45 18.66 -12.06 -11.45
C ASN A 45 20.19 -11.91 -11.36
N ILE A 46 20.69 -10.68 -11.30
CA ILE A 46 22.12 -10.41 -11.11
C ILE A 46 22.53 -10.74 -9.68
N PHE A 47 21.72 -10.32 -8.70
CA PHE A 47 21.96 -10.61 -7.29
C PHE A 47 21.85 -12.11 -6.99
N ARG A 48 20.91 -12.83 -7.63
CA ARG A 48 20.88 -14.30 -7.61
C ARG A 48 22.22 -14.90 -8.00
N LYS A 49 22.80 -14.44 -9.12
CA LYS A 49 24.08 -14.95 -9.63
C LYS A 49 25.24 -14.66 -8.69
N TYR A 50 25.27 -13.48 -8.06
CA TYR A 50 26.27 -13.19 -7.03
C TYR A 50 26.11 -14.11 -5.82
N ILE A 51 24.90 -14.29 -5.31
CA ILE A 51 24.63 -15.18 -4.18
C ILE A 51 25.05 -16.61 -4.52
N GLU A 52 24.62 -17.15 -5.66
CA GLU A 52 24.96 -18.50 -6.12
C GLU A 52 26.48 -18.70 -6.27
N ASN A 53 27.19 -17.70 -6.79
CA ASN A 53 28.62 -17.79 -7.04
C ASN A 53 29.43 -17.70 -5.74
N TYR A 54 29.07 -16.79 -4.84
CA TYR A 54 29.88 -16.46 -3.66
C TYR A 54 29.42 -17.15 -2.37
N THR A 55 28.30 -17.88 -2.38
CA THR A 55 27.81 -18.65 -1.22
C THR A 55 27.42 -20.07 -1.60
N LYS A 56 27.28 -20.95 -0.62
CA LYS A 56 26.71 -22.29 -0.75
C LYS A 56 25.28 -22.33 -0.20
N GLU A 57 24.51 -23.35 -0.56
CA GLU A 57 23.22 -23.59 0.08
C GLU A 57 23.39 -23.73 1.59
N ASN A 58 22.35 -23.31 2.33
CA ASN A 58 22.29 -23.24 3.80
C ASN A 58 23.25 -22.24 4.48
N GLU A 59 24.16 -21.58 3.73
CA GLU A 59 24.93 -20.45 4.27
C GLU A 59 24.04 -19.23 4.53
N ILE A 60 24.57 -18.29 5.32
CA ILE A 60 23.87 -17.06 5.70
C ILE A 60 24.32 -15.91 4.79
N VAL A 61 23.34 -15.22 4.20
CA VAL A 61 23.53 -13.97 3.47
C VAL A 61 23.01 -12.83 4.33
N LEU A 62 23.89 -11.91 4.71
CA LEU A 62 23.53 -10.67 5.40
C LEU A 62 23.42 -9.52 4.40
N ASP A 63 22.28 -8.84 4.40
CA ASP A 63 22.12 -7.53 3.78
C ASP A 63 21.83 -6.49 4.88
N ALA A 64 22.83 -5.68 5.20
CA ALA A 64 22.75 -4.66 6.24
C ALA A 64 21.94 -3.41 5.83
N PHE A 65 21.61 -3.28 4.53
CA PHE A 65 20.86 -2.15 3.96
C PHE A 65 19.85 -2.67 2.94
N ALA A 66 18.96 -3.55 3.41
CA ALA A 66 18.16 -4.41 2.56
C ALA A 66 17.22 -3.66 1.60
N GLY A 67 16.76 -2.46 1.98
CA GLY A 67 15.90 -1.61 1.19
C GLY A 67 14.69 -2.36 0.63
N SER A 68 14.64 -2.51 -0.70
CA SER A 68 13.58 -3.25 -1.37
C SER A 68 13.56 -4.76 -1.18
N GLY A 69 14.55 -5.34 -0.50
CA GLY A 69 14.57 -6.77 -0.18
C GLY A 69 15.14 -7.70 -1.23
N ILE A 70 15.78 -7.19 -2.29
CA ILE A 70 16.25 -8.04 -3.40
C ILE A 70 17.23 -9.10 -2.91
N THR A 71 18.29 -8.71 -2.19
CA THR A 71 19.31 -9.64 -1.70
C THR A 71 18.74 -10.72 -0.79
N PRO A 72 17.98 -10.39 0.30
CA PRO A 72 17.46 -11.43 1.18
C PRO A 72 16.43 -12.34 0.50
N LEU A 73 15.56 -11.81 -0.35
CA LEU A 73 14.55 -12.62 -1.06
C LEU A 73 15.21 -13.56 -2.09
N GLU A 74 16.21 -13.08 -2.82
CA GLU A 74 16.98 -13.91 -3.75
C GLU A 74 17.84 -14.94 -3.02
N ALA A 75 18.32 -14.64 -1.81
CA ALA A 75 19.04 -15.60 -0.96
C ALA A 75 18.11 -16.74 -0.52
N VAL A 76 16.92 -16.43 -0.01
CA VAL A 76 15.92 -17.44 0.37
C VAL A 76 15.54 -18.31 -0.83
N GLN A 77 15.23 -17.71 -1.97
CA GLN A 77 14.91 -18.46 -3.19
C GLN A 77 16.08 -19.29 -3.74
N ALA A 78 17.31 -18.96 -3.35
CA ALA A 78 18.50 -19.75 -3.67
C ALA A 78 18.82 -20.77 -2.56
N ASN A 79 17.91 -21.12 -1.64
CA ASN A 79 18.18 -22.06 -0.55
C ASN A 79 19.30 -21.60 0.41
N ARG A 80 19.44 -20.28 0.63
CA ARG A 80 20.29 -19.70 1.68
C ARG A 80 19.43 -19.18 2.83
N LYS A 81 20.03 -19.02 4.01
CA LYS A 81 19.42 -18.26 5.11
C LYS A 81 19.69 -16.79 4.87
N ALA A 82 18.71 -15.93 5.10
CA ALA A 82 18.86 -14.49 4.90
C ALA A 82 18.72 -13.74 6.23
N VAL A 83 19.57 -12.74 6.44
CA VAL A 83 19.42 -11.72 7.49
C VAL A 83 19.32 -10.38 6.80
N ALA A 84 18.21 -9.68 7.01
CA ALA A 84 17.92 -8.39 6.39
C ALA A 84 17.79 -7.32 7.48
N ILE A 85 18.54 -6.24 7.33
CA ILE A 85 18.48 -5.08 8.21
C ILE A 85 18.14 -3.87 7.35
N ASP A 86 17.17 -3.08 7.80
CA ASP A 86 16.85 -1.79 7.22
C ASP A 86 16.29 -0.87 8.30
N LEU A 87 16.57 0.43 8.19
CA LEU A 87 16.05 1.42 9.14
C LEU A 87 14.54 1.63 8.98
N ASN A 88 14.01 1.46 7.77
CA ASN A 88 12.60 1.66 7.49
C ASN A 88 11.79 0.41 7.88
N PRO A 89 10.89 0.48 8.88
CA PRO A 89 10.09 -0.66 9.29
C PRO A 89 9.16 -1.20 8.19
N VAL A 90 8.78 -0.36 7.22
CA VAL A 90 8.01 -0.82 6.06
C VAL A 90 8.87 -1.72 5.17
N SER A 91 10.16 -1.43 5.01
CA SER A 91 11.07 -2.28 4.24
C SER A 91 11.18 -3.67 4.86
N THR A 92 11.43 -3.75 6.18
CA THR A 92 11.57 -5.02 6.89
C THR A 92 10.27 -5.83 6.90
N PHE A 93 9.13 -5.18 7.16
CA PHE A 93 7.81 -5.81 7.07
C PHE A 93 7.54 -6.40 5.67
N MET A 94 7.83 -5.64 4.61
CA MET A 94 7.61 -6.11 3.23
C MET A 94 8.51 -7.28 2.86
N ILE A 95 9.77 -7.28 3.30
CA ILE A 95 10.70 -8.40 3.08
C ILE A 95 10.16 -9.66 3.74
N GLU A 96 9.77 -9.56 5.01
CA GLU A 96 9.26 -10.66 5.81
C GLU A 96 8.01 -11.29 5.15
N ILE A 97 7.04 -10.47 4.75
CA ILE A 97 5.80 -10.94 4.12
C ILE A 97 6.01 -11.54 2.73
N LEU A 98 6.94 -11.01 1.95
CA LEU A 98 7.26 -11.60 0.64
C LEU A 98 8.08 -12.90 0.75
N ALA A 99 8.74 -13.14 1.88
CA ALA A 99 9.49 -14.37 2.15
C ALA A 99 8.62 -15.48 2.76
N LYS A 100 7.48 -15.15 3.37
CA LYS A 100 6.58 -16.11 4.02
C LYS A 100 5.61 -16.77 3.04
N PRO A 101 5.32 -18.08 3.20
CA PRO A 101 4.22 -18.71 2.49
C PRO A 101 2.86 -18.23 3.03
N LEU A 102 1.87 -18.08 2.15
CA LEU A 102 0.50 -17.73 2.56
C LEU A 102 -0.37 -18.98 2.71
N ASN A 103 -1.01 -19.15 3.87
CA ASN A 103 -2.08 -20.12 4.04
C ASN A 103 -3.41 -19.57 3.47
N TYR A 104 -3.74 -19.93 2.23
CA TYR A 104 -4.92 -19.44 1.53
C TYR A 104 -6.25 -19.77 2.23
N SER A 105 -6.36 -20.92 2.89
CA SER A 105 -7.60 -21.33 3.56
C SER A 105 -7.87 -20.46 4.79
N LYS A 106 -6.85 -20.27 5.64
CA LYS A 106 -6.94 -19.37 6.80
C LYS A 106 -7.20 -17.93 6.36
N PHE A 107 -6.43 -17.43 5.40
CA PHE A 107 -6.59 -16.07 4.87
C PHE A 107 -8.00 -15.85 4.33
N GLY A 108 -8.50 -16.77 3.50
CA GLY A 108 -9.84 -16.69 2.94
C GLY A 108 -10.95 -16.66 3.99
N LYS A 109 -10.81 -17.42 5.08
CA LYS A 109 -11.74 -17.39 6.21
C LYS A 109 -11.82 -15.99 6.84
N TYR A 110 -10.70 -15.44 7.27
CA TYR A 110 -10.65 -14.13 7.91
C TYR A 110 -11.05 -13.00 6.95
N TYR A 111 -10.61 -13.07 5.69
CA TYR A 111 -11.01 -12.13 4.66
C TYR A 111 -12.53 -12.06 4.50
N ASN A 112 -13.21 -13.20 4.40
CA ASN A 112 -14.67 -13.24 4.22
C ASN A 112 -15.42 -12.73 5.45
N GLU A 113 -14.93 -13.03 6.66
CA GLU A 113 -15.49 -12.51 7.92
C GLU A 113 -15.40 -10.98 7.96
N ILE A 114 -14.21 -10.43 7.72
CA ILE A 114 -13.97 -8.98 7.73
C ILE A 114 -14.78 -8.30 6.62
N LEU A 115 -14.85 -8.90 5.43
CA LEU A 115 -15.64 -8.39 4.32
C LEU A 115 -17.13 -8.30 4.67
N GLY A 116 -17.68 -9.32 5.34
CA GLY A 116 -19.07 -9.31 5.83
C GLY A 116 -19.33 -8.14 6.76
N LYS A 117 -18.51 -8.00 7.82
CA LYS A 117 -18.60 -6.90 8.79
C LYS A 117 -18.44 -5.53 8.13
N PHE A 118 -17.53 -5.40 7.16
CA PHE A 118 -17.32 -4.17 6.40
C PHE A 118 -18.55 -3.76 5.59
N ILE A 119 -19.16 -4.70 4.88
CA ILE A 119 -20.37 -4.46 4.08
C ILE A 119 -21.54 -4.06 4.99
N GLU A 120 -21.69 -4.73 6.13
CA GLU A 120 -22.71 -4.38 7.13
C GLU A 120 -22.49 -2.97 7.68
N LYS A 121 -21.25 -2.64 8.07
CA LYS A 121 -20.91 -1.30 8.57
C LYS A 121 -21.13 -0.22 7.51
N GLU A 122 -20.72 -0.43 6.26
CA GLU A 122 -20.96 0.52 5.16
C GLU A 122 -22.45 0.82 4.98
N LYS A 123 -23.30 -0.22 5.05
CA LYS A 123 -24.76 -0.08 4.94
C LYS A 123 -25.37 0.64 6.14
N GLU A 124 -24.95 0.28 7.36
CA GLU A 124 -25.40 0.91 8.61
C GLU A 124 -25.15 2.42 8.60
N LEU A 125 -23.95 2.83 8.16
CA LEU A 125 -23.58 4.24 8.10
C LEU A 125 -24.41 5.03 7.06
N GLY A 126 -24.79 4.40 5.95
CA GLY A 126 -25.62 5.03 4.93
C GLY A 126 -24.96 6.24 4.23
N PHE A 127 -23.64 6.38 4.27
CA PHE A 127 -22.92 7.52 3.66
C PHE A 127 -22.45 7.29 2.22
N PHE A 128 -22.55 6.05 1.74
CA PHE A 128 -22.13 5.64 0.40
C PHE A 128 -23.35 5.33 -0.47
N ILE A 129 -24.35 6.21 -0.44
CA ILE A 129 -25.61 6.05 -1.17
C ILE A 129 -26.01 7.29 -1.96
N THR A 130 -26.76 7.08 -3.04
CA THR A 130 -27.41 8.11 -3.86
C THR A 130 -28.78 7.62 -4.34
N LYS A 131 -29.55 8.46 -5.01
CA LYS A 131 -30.76 8.08 -5.76
C LYS A 131 -30.41 7.87 -7.23
N CYS A 132 -30.74 6.68 -7.74
CA CYS A 132 -30.53 6.36 -9.15
C CYS A 132 -31.39 7.24 -10.05
N GLU A 133 -30.81 7.82 -11.10
CA GLU A 133 -31.57 8.69 -12.02
C GLU A 133 -32.65 7.94 -12.80
N LYS A 134 -32.44 6.63 -13.05
CA LYS A 134 -33.34 5.79 -13.85
C LYS A 134 -34.52 5.25 -13.05
N CYS A 135 -34.28 4.55 -11.94
CA CYS A 135 -35.35 3.90 -11.16
C CYS A 135 -35.72 4.63 -9.87
N LYS A 136 -35.01 5.71 -9.49
CA LYS A 136 -35.19 6.48 -8.26
C LYS A 136 -34.96 5.72 -6.95
N ASN A 137 -34.68 4.42 -7.00
CA ASN A 137 -34.27 3.65 -5.83
C ASN A 137 -32.88 4.06 -5.33
N THR A 138 -32.59 3.71 -4.08
CA THR A 138 -31.27 3.88 -3.48
C THR A 138 -30.24 3.03 -4.23
N ALA A 139 -29.08 3.63 -4.52
CA ALA A 139 -27.96 3.01 -5.21
C ALA A 139 -26.65 3.26 -4.44
N ARG A 140 -25.67 2.37 -4.61
CA ARG A 140 -24.38 2.44 -3.88
C ARG A 140 -23.43 3.38 -4.61
N VAL A 141 -22.88 4.37 -3.91
CA VAL A 141 -21.86 5.27 -4.44
C VAL A 141 -20.52 4.55 -4.46
N THR A 142 -19.85 4.56 -5.61
CA THR A 142 -18.52 3.97 -5.82
C THR A 142 -17.42 5.02 -5.91
N GLY A 143 -17.77 6.29 -6.13
CA GLY A 143 -16.82 7.40 -6.13
C GLY A 143 -17.49 8.77 -6.24
N ILE A 144 -16.81 9.80 -5.76
CA ILE A 144 -17.22 11.21 -5.93
C ILE A 144 -16.05 11.97 -6.50
N HIS A 145 -16.29 12.72 -7.57
CA HIS A 145 -15.31 13.64 -8.13
C HIS A 145 -15.56 15.04 -7.57
N TRP A 146 -14.45 15.72 -7.26
CA TRP A 146 -14.46 17.02 -6.61
C TRP A 146 -13.73 18.04 -7.49
N ASP A 147 -14.25 19.25 -7.52
CA ASP A 147 -13.53 20.45 -7.94
C ASP A 147 -13.38 21.36 -6.72
N GLY A 148 -12.18 21.40 -6.16
CA GLY A 148 -11.94 21.98 -4.84
C GLY A 148 -12.79 21.32 -3.76
N SER A 149 -13.71 22.09 -3.16
CA SER A 149 -14.68 21.61 -2.16
C SER A 149 -16.05 21.26 -2.74
N THR A 150 -16.24 21.43 -4.04
CA THR A 150 -17.54 21.25 -4.69
C THR A 150 -17.60 19.84 -5.31
N PRO A 151 -18.54 18.99 -4.91
CA PRO A 151 -18.76 17.72 -5.60
C PRO A 151 -19.36 18.02 -6.99
N ILE A 152 -18.81 17.39 -8.03
CA ILE A 152 -19.22 17.64 -9.43
C ILE A 152 -19.76 16.40 -10.15
N LEU A 153 -19.47 15.20 -9.65
CA LEU A 153 -19.93 13.94 -10.24
C LEU A 153 -20.02 12.85 -9.18
N ILE A 154 -21.18 12.20 -9.09
CA ILE A 154 -21.38 10.97 -8.32
C ILE A 154 -21.27 9.79 -9.27
N ARG A 155 -20.39 8.84 -8.95
CA ARG A 155 -20.34 7.51 -9.56
C ARG A 155 -21.05 6.51 -8.67
N TYR A 156 -21.95 5.73 -9.24
CA TYR A 156 -22.78 4.80 -8.48
C TYR A 156 -23.11 3.53 -9.25
N GLU A 157 -23.40 2.47 -8.50
CA GLU A 157 -23.86 1.18 -8.99
C GLU A 157 -25.30 0.94 -8.55
N CYS A 158 -26.15 0.56 -9.50
CA CYS A 158 -27.56 0.24 -9.26
C CYS A 158 -27.93 -1.05 -9.99
N SER A 159 -28.73 -1.90 -9.35
CA SER A 159 -29.19 -3.18 -9.92
C SER A 159 -30.05 -3.02 -11.18
N CYS A 160 -30.65 -1.85 -11.44
CA CYS A 160 -31.45 -1.60 -12.63
C CYS A 160 -30.65 -1.20 -13.89
N THR A 161 -29.32 -1.08 -13.74
CA THR A 161 -28.38 -0.65 -14.79
C THR A 161 -27.20 -1.60 -14.88
N LYS A 162 -26.61 -1.72 -16.07
CA LYS A 162 -25.33 -2.43 -16.24
C LYS A 162 -24.17 -1.43 -16.11
N GLY A 163 -23.19 -1.77 -15.26
CA GLY A 163 -21.99 -0.96 -15.04
C GLY A 163 -22.21 0.28 -14.17
N ILE A 164 -21.11 1.01 -13.94
CA ILE A 164 -21.08 2.23 -13.11
C ILE A 164 -21.75 3.39 -13.86
N GLN A 165 -22.71 4.03 -13.20
CA GLN A 165 -23.43 5.21 -13.70
C GLN A 165 -22.80 6.51 -13.19
N GLY A 166 -23.20 7.64 -13.77
CA GLY A 166 -22.75 8.97 -13.35
C GLY A 166 -23.91 9.97 -13.31
N LYS A 167 -23.97 10.81 -12.27
CA LYS A 167 -24.93 11.92 -12.17
C LYS A 167 -24.28 13.17 -11.59
N ILE A 168 -24.85 14.33 -11.89
CA ILE A 168 -24.52 15.57 -11.19
C ILE A 168 -25.09 15.46 -9.76
N PRO A 169 -24.33 15.82 -8.71
CA PRO A 169 -24.84 15.78 -7.34
C PRO A 169 -26.10 16.63 -7.15
N ASP A 170 -27.17 16.02 -6.65
CA ASP A 170 -28.40 16.71 -6.26
C ASP A 170 -28.41 17.08 -4.77
N ASP A 171 -29.52 17.61 -4.28
CA ASP A 171 -29.61 18.04 -2.88
C ASP A 171 -29.56 16.86 -1.89
N PHE A 172 -30.04 15.67 -2.29
CA PHE A 172 -29.87 14.45 -1.50
C PHE A 172 -28.39 14.10 -1.37
N ASP A 173 -27.63 14.15 -2.46
CA ASP A 173 -26.19 13.86 -2.43
C ASP A 173 -25.42 14.87 -1.56
N LYS A 174 -25.75 16.16 -1.66
CA LYS A 174 -25.13 17.22 -0.84
C LYS A 174 -25.45 17.05 0.65
N GLU A 175 -26.68 16.68 1.00
CA GLU A 175 -27.08 16.45 2.38
C GLU A 175 -26.29 15.28 3.00
N ILE A 176 -26.14 14.17 2.27
CA ILE A 176 -25.32 13.03 2.72
C ILE A 176 -23.85 13.44 2.90
N ILE A 177 -23.29 14.21 1.96
CA ILE A 177 -21.91 14.71 2.07
C ILE A 177 -21.75 15.57 3.32
N GLN A 178 -22.64 16.54 3.54
CA GLN A 178 -22.59 17.43 4.70
C GLN A 178 -22.69 16.67 6.02
N LYS A 179 -23.56 15.65 6.10
CA LYS A 179 -23.64 14.77 7.28
C LYS A 179 -22.31 14.09 7.60
N THR A 180 -21.49 13.81 6.59
CA THR A 180 -20.19 13.16 6.79
C THR A 180 -19.07 14.12 7.19
N ASP A 181 -19.25 15.44 7.06
CA ASP A 181 -18.19 16.40 7.36
C ASP A 181 -17.80 16.43 8.84
N ASN A 182 -18.71 16.03 9.74
CA ASN A 182 -18.47 16.04 11.20
C ASN A 182 -18.58 14.66 11.85
N ILE A 183 -18.49 13.57 11.07
CA ILE A 183 -18.52 12.24 11.66
C ILE A 183 -17.28 11.98 12.53
N GLU A 184 -17.51 11.55 13.76
CA GLU A 184 -16.46 11.08 14.66
C GLU A 184 -16.05 9.65 14.29
N THR A 185 -14.74 9.40 14.22
CA THR A 185 -14.18 8.06 13.98
C THR A 185 -13.79 7.45 15.31
N PRO A 186 -14.50 6.43 15.83
CA PRO A 186 -14.25 5.86 17.15
C PRO A 186 -13.10 4.84 17.19
N TYR A 187 -12.42 4.63 16.05
CA TYR A 187 -11.33 3.66 15.89
C TYR A 187 -10.01 4.39 15.70
N TRP A 188 -8.90 3.70 15.91
CA TRP A 188 -7.57 4.29 15.71
C TRP A 188 -7.36 4.77 14.25
N TYR A 189 -6.77 5.95 14.12
CA TYR A 189 -6.27 6.52 12.86
C TYR A 189 -4.99 7.34 13.11
N PRO A 190 -4.16 7.61 12.09
CA PRO A 190 -2.88 8.28 12.30
C PRO A 190 -3.05 9.79 12.53
N GLU A 191 -2.82 10.24 13.75
CA GLU A 191 -2.90 11.66 14.17
C GLU A 191 -1.61 12.45 13.96
N ASP A 192 -0.51 11.75 13.65
CA ASP A 192 0.80 12.36 13.43
C ASP A 192 0.76 13.45 12.35
N GLU A 193 1.60 14.48 12.55
CA GLU A 193 1.82 15.51 11.55
C GLU A 193 2.78 15.03 10.45
N PHE A 194 2.56 15.51 9.22
CA PHE A 194 3.56 15.44 8.17
C PHE A 194 4.87 16.13 8.63
N PRO A 195 6.05 15.58 8.27
CA PRO A 195 7.33 16.20 8.59
C PRO A 195 7.39 17.67 8.16
N LYS A 196 7.90 18.56 9.02
CA LYS A 196 7.96 20.02 8.80
C LYS A 196 9.06 20.45 7.81
N THR A 197 9.35 19.63 6.82
CA THR A 197 10.31 19.93 5.75
C THR A 197 9.63 20.64 4.57
N ASP A 198 10.43 21.24 3.69
CA ASP A 198 9.96 21.88 2.46
C ASP A 198 9.32 20.87 1.48
N PHE A 199 9.74 19.60 1.51
CA PHE A 199 9.17 18.54 0.69
C PHE A 199 7.66 18.37 0.91
N PHE A 200 7.20 18.49 2.16
CA PHE A 200 5.79 18.35 2.52
C PHE A 200 5.02 19.68 2.52
N LYS A 201 5.64 20.80 2.14
CA LYS A 201 5.02 22.13 2.18
C LYS A 201 3.77 22.24 1.31
N SER A 202 3.81 21.67 0.09
CA SER A 202 2.67 21.66 -0.83
C SER A 202 1.55 20.75 -0.33
N VAL A 203 1.88 19.59 0.22
CA VAL A 203 0.93 18.65 0.83
C VAL A 203 0.22 19.33 2.00
N ARG A 204 0.96 19.91 2.94
CA ARG A 204 0.38 20.62 4.10
C ARG A 204 -0.58 21.75 3.70
N ARG A 205 -0.23 22.50 2.64
CA ARG A 205 -1.11 23.54 2.09
C ARG A 205 -2.36 22.97 1.42
N GLY A 206 -2.25 21.80 0.79
CA GLY A 206 -3.33 21.17 0.04
C GLY A 206 -4.36 20.46 0.91
N VAL A 207 -3.89 19.64 1.87
CA VAL A 207 -4.72 18.71 2.65
C VAL A 207 -4.73 19.00 4.16
N GLY A 208 -3.76 19.75 4.68
CA GLY A 208 -3.59 19.99 6.12
C GLY A 208 -2.37 19.29 6.72
N ASN A 209 -2.19 19.40 8.03
CA ASN A 209 -0.94 18.99 8.69
C ASN A 209 -0.90 17.50 9.06
N GLN A 210 -2.03 16.87 9.33
CA GLN A 210 -2.09 15.48 9.81
C GLN A 210 -2.29 14.47 8.68
N TYR A 211 -1.73 13.27 8.85
CA TYR A 211 -1.85 12.19 7.86
C TYR A 211 -3.30 11.78 7.58
N TYR A 212 -4.17 11.73 8.61
CA TYR A 212 -5.57 11.34 8.42
C TYR A 212 -6.36 12.27 7.49
N LYS A 213 -5.88 13.52 7.25
CA LYS A 213 -6.50 14.46 6.30
C LYS A 213 -6.32 14.06 4.83
N LEU A 214 -5.60 12.98 4.54
CA LEU A 214 -5.51 12.39 3.20
C LEU A 214 -6.81 11.71 2.75
N TRP A 215 -7.77 11.51 3.64
CA TRP A 215 -9.05 10.86 3.36
C TRP A 215 -10.21 11.78 3.75
N THR A 216 -11.36 11.61 3.09
CA THR A 216 -12.62 12.22 3.57
C THR A 216 -13.04 11.54 4.87
N ASN A 217 -13.76 12.23 5.76
CA ASN A 217 -14.10 11.68 7.07
C ASN A 217 -14.89 10.35 7.00
N ARG A 218 -15.82 10.20 6.04
CA ARG A 218 -16.50 8.91 5.78
C ARG A 218 -15.55 7.80 5.32
N THR A 219 -14.52 8.13 4.54
CA THR A 219 -13.52 7.15 4.08
C THR A 219 -12.59 6.78 5.22
N LEU A 220 -12.16 7.78 6.00
CA LEU A 220 -11.34 7.58 7.19
C LEU A 220 -12.06 6.68 8.19
N TYR A 221 -13.35 6.89 8.43
CA TYR A 221 -14.15 6.03 9.30
C TYR A 221 -14.07 4.56 8.87
N LEU A 222 -14.38 4.26 7.61
CA LEU A 222 -14.36 2.88 7.10
C LEU A 222 -12.96 2.28 7.07
N LEU A 223 -11.92 3.08 6.77
CA LEU A 223 -10.54 2.62 6.83
C LEU A 223 -10.12 2.27 8.25
N SER A 224 -10.51 3.09 9.22
CA SER A 224 -10.18 2.89 10.63
C SER A 224 -10.93 1.70 11.21
N PHE A 225 -12.20 1.52 10.82
CA PHE A 225 -12.98 0.31 11.12
C PHE A 225 -12.33 -0.94 10.53
N LEU A 226 -11.98 -0.92 9.23
CA LEU A 226 -11.33 -2.05 8.57
C LEU A 226 -9.98 -2.38 9.23
N TYR A 227 -9.21 -1.36 9.58
CA TYR A 227 -7.92 -1.55 10.26
C TYR A 227 -8.11 -2.18 11.65
N LYS A 228 -9.10 -1.73 12.43
CA LYS A 228 -9.48 -2.35 13.70
C LYS A 228 -9.85 -3.82 13.50
N GLU A 229 -10.70 -4.15 12.52
CA GLU A 229 -11.09 -5.55 12.27
C GLU A 229 -9.90 -6.43 11.85
N ILE A 230 -8.89 -5.86 11.21
CA ILE A 230 -7.62 -6.56 10.91
C ILE A 230 -6.80 -6.75 12.19
N GLU A 231 -6.66 -5.75 13.05
CA GLU A 231 -5.90 -5.85 14.32
C GLU A 231 -6.51 -6.88 15.28
N ASP A 232 -7.82 -7.06 15.27
CA ASP A 232 -8.53 -8.03 16.10
C ASP A 232 -8.37 -9.49 15.65
N VAL A 233 -7.70 -9.75 14.52
CA VAL A 233 -7.42 -11.12 14.05
C VAL A 233 -6.44 -11.80 15.01
N ASN A 234 -6.82 -12.94 15.59
CA ASN A 234 -5.96 -13.65 16.55
C ASN A 234 -4.77 -14.40 15.93
N ASP A 235 -4.81 -14.68 14.62
CA ASP A 235 -3.72 -15.37 13.90
C ASP A 235 -2.75 -14.31 13.33
N GLU A 236 -1.61 -14.10 14.01
CA GLU A 236 -0.64 -13.04 13.67
C GLU A 236 -0.12 -13.11 12.24
N GLU A 237 0.14 -14.32 11.71
CA GLU A 237 0.59 -14.50 10.34
C GLU A 237 -0.48 -14.02 9.34
N THR A 238 -1.73 -14.43 9.52
CA THR A 238 -2.84 -13.97 8.67
C THR A 238 -3.08 -12.47 8.83
N LYS A 239 -2.98 -11.94 10.06
CA LYS A 239 -3.08 -10.51 10.35
C LYS A 239 -2.05 -9.71 9.54
N ASP A 240 -0.80 -10.14 9.50
CA ASP A 240 0.22 -9.44 8.72
C ASP A 240 -0.06 -9.47 7.21
N PHE A 241 -0.54 -10.59 6.66
CA PHE A 241 -0.96 -10.64 5.26
C PHE A 241 -2.16 -9.73 4.97
N LEU A 242 -3.10 -9.59 5.91
CA LEU A 242 -4.20 -8.64 5.81
C LEU A 242 -3.71 -7.19 5.90
N LYS A 243 -2.75 -6.88 6.78
CA LYS A 243 -2.07 -5.57 6.83
C LYS A 243 -1.36 -5.25 5.52
N PHE A 244 -0.69 -6.23 4.92
CA PHE A 244 -0.06 -6.08 3.62
C PHE A 244 -1.09 -5.73 2.53
N ALA A 245 -2.23 -6.43 2.49
CA ALA A 245 -3.33 -6.11 1.59
C ALA A 245 -3.90 -4.70 1.86
N PHE A 246 -4.08 -4.31 3.12
CA PHE A 246 -4.54 -2.98 3.53
C PHE A 246 -3.57 -1.88 3.04
N ILE A 247 -2.28 -2.01 3.30
CA ILE A 247 -1.25 -1.05 2.82
C ILE A 247 -1.30 -0.92 1.28
N SER A 248 -1.52 -2.03 0.57
CA SER A 248 -1.59 -2.03 -0.89
C SER A 248 -2.76 -1.24 -1.47
N MET A 249 -3.83 -0.99 -0.69
CA MET A 249 -5.04 -0.32 -1.18
C MET A 249 -5.25 1.08 -0.60
N VAL A 250 -4.73 1.39 0.59
CA VAL A 250 -4.95 2.67 1.30
C VAL A 250 -4.63 3.91 0.46
N HIS A 251 -3.57 3.85 -0.36
CA HIS A 251 -3.17 4.96 -1.21
C HIS A 251 -4.18 5.26 -2.35
N LEU A 252 -4.96 4.25 -2.78
CA LEU A 252 -5.94 4.36 -3.87
C LEU A 252 -7.22 5.09 -3.44
N VAL A 253 -7.48 5.16 -2.15
CA VAL A 253 -8.68 5.80 -1.59
C VAL A 253 -8.39 7.19 -1.00
N THR A 254 -7.19 7.72 -1.21
CA THR A 254 -6.83 9.09 -0.79
C THR A 254 -7.47 10.13 -1.69
N ILE A 255 -7.69 11.32 -1.14
CA ILE A 255 -8.17 12.50 -1.90
C ILE A 255 -7.13 12.97 -2.93
N MET A 256 -5.87 12.54 -2.81
CA MET A 256 -4.79 12.92 -3.74
C MET A 256 -4.89 12.24 -5.11
N VAL A 257 -5.76 11.25 -5.27
CA VAL A 257 -5.93 10.50 -6.52
C VAL A 257 -6.74 11.32 -7.53
N SER A 258 -6.09 11.79 -8.61
CA SER A 258 -6.78 12.52 -9.69
C SER A 258 -7.55 11.56 -10.56
N ALA A 259 -8.86 11.79 -10.72
CA ALA A 259 -9.61 11.17 -11.80
C ALA A 259 -9.02 11.61 -13.16
N ARG A 260 -8.81 10.66 -14.06
CA ARG A 260 -8.46 10.98 -15.45
C ARG A 260 -9.60 11.75 -16.12
N ARG A 261 -9.22 12.62 -17.05
CA ARG A 261 -10.19 13.37 -17.88
C ARG A 261 -11.15 12.39 -18.58
N PRO A 262 -12.43 12.76 -18.74
CA PRO A 262 -13.43 11.91 -19.42
C PRO A 262 -13.03 11.48 -20.84
N LYS A 263 -12.24 12.30 -21.54
CA LYS A 263 -11.75 12.01 -22.91
C LYS A 263 -10.69 10.90 -23.00
N THR A 264 -10.26 10.30 -21.88
CA THR A 264 -9.24 9.25 -21.88
C THR A 264 -9.86 7.86 -22.08
N LYS A 265 -9.07 6.87 -22.51
CA LYS A 265 -9.52 5.46 -22.66
C LYS A 265 -9.94 4.77 -21.35
N ARG A 266 -9.72 5.42 -20.20
CA ARG A 266 -10.05 4.93 -18.85
C ARG A 266 -10.54 6.11 -18.01
N PRO A 267 -11.75 6.65 -18.30
CA PRO A 267 -12.34 7.71 -17.50
C PRO A 267 -12.46 7.25 -16.04
N ASP A 268 -12.39 8.19 -15.10
CA ASP A 268 -12.52 7.96 -13.65
C ASP A 268 -11.39 7.13 -13.00
N SER A 269 -10.53 6.46 -13.78
CA SER A 269 -9.33 5.84 -13.23
C SER A 269 -8.37 6.93 -12.73
N GLY A 270 -7.83 6.75 -11.53
CA GLY A 270 -6.86 7.66 -10.97
C GLY A 270 -5.47 7.07 -10.79
N SER A 271 -4.48 7.94 -10.61
CA SER A 271 -3.12 7.53 -10.30
C SER A 271 -2.47 8.55 -9.37
N TRP A 272 -1.83 8.03 -8.33
CA TRP A 272 -1.08 8.82 -7.36
C TRP A 272 0.12 9.55 -8.00
N GLY A 273 0.59 9.10 -9.17
CA GLY A 273 1.69 9.72 -9.92
C GLY A 273 1.33 11.02 -10.65
N ARG A 274 0.07 11.47 -10.56
CA ARG A 274 -0.40 12.75 -11.12
C ARG A 274 -1.04 13.54 -9.99
N PRO A 275 -0.37 14.58 -9.44
CA PRO A 275 -0.96 15.41 -8.40
C PRO A 275 -2.27 16.01 -8.91
N ALA A 276 -3.39 15.60 -8.30
CA ALA A 276 -4.73 16.11 -8.59
C ALA A 276 -4.99 17.46 -7.92
N TRP A 277 -4.33 17.65 -6.78
CA TRP A 277 -4.63 18.73 -5.87
C TRP A 277 -3.80 19.96 -6.23
N SER A 278 -4.01 20.49 -7.43
CA SER A 278 -3.66 21.88 -7.69
C SER A 278 -4.74 22.76 -7.06
N LYS A 279 -4.71 22.91 -5.72
CA LYS A 279 -5.03 24.22 -5.09
C LYS A 279 -3.88 25.18 -5.38
N ILE A 280 -3.51 25.30 -6.66
CA ILE A 280 -2.64 26.36 -7.14
C ILE A 280 -3.63 27.33 -7.77
N ARG A 281 -4.07 28.29 -6.95
CA ARG A 281 -4.45 29.59 -7.48
C ARG A 281 -3.31 30.12 -8.35
#